data_AF-E6X3S5-F1
#
_entry.id   AF-E6X3S5-F1
#
_cell.length_a   1.000
_cell.length_b   1.000
_cell.length_c   1.000
_cell.angle_alpha   90.00
_cell.angle_beta   90.00
_cell.angle_gamma   90.00
#
_symmetry.space_group_name_H-M   'P 1'
#
loop_
_entity.id
_entity.type
_entity.pdbx_description
1 polymer ?
#
loop_
_entity_poly.entity_id
_entity_poly.type
_entity_poly.pdbx_seq_one_letter_code
_entity_poly.pdbx_strand_id
1 'polypeptide(L)'
;MKNQKVITLLSLIILFQGTLHAQGIFDSAKEKVTNAIGKVSYKKLSKDPVSTNFEDTNTTVDLDDNFGDEITFSALCLQPRDTDNNYKLTPGYYEFEGMSFCLKAGTHGPSEGDGYLFAPVLGKKEAIVIAILKNYEAHPEIAQQEVQLLLWAIIAKTKFSKLSTPLKLTASKLLNAEQLLSLNKGIIGFVPESAVQKAISHAPPTIQTVIEIENKMRGMFESGLSTYEEFEALAILGGAAPVTNSEIKRGRWSLHPDGYYIRYFPSGYSKTRVQIYVPETIESVIYNGSDDIAVPANTGSQRLAQCNIPVKICDN
;
A
#
# COMPACT_ATOMS: atom_id res chain seq x y z
N MET A 1 -93.91 -3.60 -0.55
CA MET A 1 -92.93 -4.22 0.40
C MET A 1 -91.54 -3.99 -0.18
N LYS A 2 -90.81 -2.97 0.32
CA LYS A 2 -89.58 -3.06 1.16
C LYS A 2 -88.44 -3.81 0.45
N ASN A 3 -87.21 -3.32 0.21
CA ASN A 3 -86.39 -2.16 0.63
C ASN A 3 -85.29 -1.97 -0.46
N GLN A 4 -84.94 -0.77 -0.99
CA GLN A 4 -83.90 0.18 -0.52
C GLN A 4 -82.57 -0.49 -0.06
N LYS A 5 -81.32 -0.11 -0.43
CA LYS A 5 -80.68 1.11 -0.99
C LYS A 5 -79.14 0.82 -1.11
N VAL A 6 -78.39 1.73 -1.79
CA VAL A 6 -76.91 2.06 -1.64
C VAL A 6 -75.94 1.28 -2.57
N ILE A 7 -75.34 1.87 -3.64
CA ILE A 7 -74.15 2.81 -3.71
C ILE A 7 -72.84 2.04 -3.43
N THR A 8 -71.70 2.10 -4.12
CA THR A 8 -71.12 2.92 -5.20
C THR A 8 -69.73 2.36 -5.56
N LEU A 9 -69.32 2.54 -6.83
CA LEU A 9 -67.96 2.77 -7.35
C LEU A 9 -66.77 2.60 -6.36
N LEU A 10 -65.89 1.62 -6.62
CA LEU A 10 -64.50 1.62 -6.11
C LEU A 10 -63.53 1.18 -7.21
N SER A 11 -63.43 2.03 -8.23
CA SER A 11 -62.21 2.22 -8.99
C SER A 11 -61.41 3.32 -8.27
N LEU A 12 -60.09 3.15 -8.19
CA LEU A 12 -59.05 4.09 -7.71
C LEU A 12 -58.49 3.86 -6.29
N ILE A 13 -57.15 3.94 -6.22
CA ILE A 13 -56.25 4.00 -5.05
C ILE A 13 -55.59 2.66 -4.64
N ILE A 14 -54.75 2.13 -5.54
CA ILE A 14 -53.47 1.47 -5.18
C ILE A 14 -52.37 2.18 -5.97
N LEU A 15 -52.23 3.48 -5.72
CA LEU A 15 -51.05 4.29 -6.02
C LEU A 15 -50.93 5.22 -4.81
N PHE A 16 -49.74 5.34 -4.22
CA PHE A 16 -49.41 6.07 -2.97
C PHE A 16 -49.36 5.29 -1.63
N GLN A 17 -48.67 4.14 -1.60
CA GLN A 17 -47.97 3.74 -0.35
C GLN A 17 -46.44 3.60 -0.52
N GLY A 18 -45.90 3.86 -1.72
CA GLY A 18 -44.45 3.82 -1.98
C GLY A 18 -43.67 5.10 -1.67
N THR A 19 -44.34 6.22 -1.33
CA THR A 19 -43.65 7.52 -1.22
C THR A 19 -42.99 7.75 0.14
N LEU A 20 -43.56 7.27 1.26
CA LEU A 20 -43.00 7.52 2.59
C LEU A 20 -41.69 6.78 2.87
N HIS A 21 -41.53 5.53 2.41
CA HIS A 21 -40.25 4.81 2.53
C HIS A 21 -39.19 5.33 1.57
N ALA A 22 -39.57 5.75 0.37
CA ALA A 22 -38.65 6.37 -0.57
C ALA A 22 -38.14 7.72 -0.06
N GLN A 23 -39.00 8.54 0.56
CA GLN A 23 -38.62 9.83 1.15
C GLN A 23 -37.62 9.68 2.30
N GLY A 24 -37.85 8.77 3.25
CA GLY A 24 -36.94 8.55 4.38
C GLY A 24 -35.57 7.97 3.99
N ILE A 25 -35.54 7.11 2.96
CA ILE A 25 -34.28 6.63 2.36
C ILE A 25 -33.56 7.79 1.65
N PHE A 26 -34.29 8.64 0.92
CA PHE A 26 -33.71 9.82 0.25
C PHE A 26 -33.20 10.86 1.23
N ASP A 27 -33.93 11.14 2.31
CA ASP A 27 -33.55 12.12 3.33
C ASP A 27 -32.34 11.64 4.11
N SER A 28 -32.28 10.37 4.50
CA SER A 28 -31.09 9.79 5.14
C SER A 28 -29.88 9.71 4.20
N ALA A 29 -30.10 9.47 2.90
CA ALA A 29 -29.05 9.52 1.88
C ALA A 29 -28.56 10.95 1.67
N LYS A 30 -29.47 11.93 1.59
CA LYS A 30 -29.16 13.35 1.46
C LYS A 30 -28.43 13.86 2.69
N GLU A 31 -28.85 13.51 3.89
CA GLU A 31 -28.16 13.86 5.13
C GLU A 31 -26.75 13.25 5.19
N LYS A 32 -26.58 11.98 4.80
CA LYS A 32 -25.25 11.34 4.68
C LYS A 32 -24.37 12.03 3.65
N VAL A 33 -24.91 12.42 2.50
CA VAL A 33 -24.19 13.17 1.45
C VAL A 33 -23.81 14.57 1.95
N THR A 34 -24.73 15.29 2.60
CA THR A 34 -24.49 16.65 3.10
C THR A 34 -23.44 16.65 4.24
N ASN A 35 -23.53 15.68 5.16
CA ASN A 35 -22.53 15.44 6.20
C ASN A 35 -21.18 14.97 5.64
N ALA A 36 -21.16 14.25 4.51
CA ALA A 36 -19.93 13.86 3.84
C ALA A 36 -19.26 15.08 3.18
N ILE A 37 -20.02 15.93 2.47
CA ILE A 37 -19.55 17.17 1.83
C ILE A 37 -18.93 18.12 2.86
N GLY A 38 -19.58 18.34 4.00
CA GLY A 38 -19.08 19.21 5.08
C GLY A 38 -17.81 18.70 5.79
N LYS A 39 -17.40 17.45 5.55
CA LYS A 39 -16.26 16.80 6.21
C LYS A 39 -15.11 16.45 5.26
N VAL A 40 -15.13 16.93 4.01
CA VAL A 40 -14.05 16.68 3.06
C VAL A 40 -12.94 17.70 3.26
N SER A 41 -11.77 17.18 3.63
CA SER A 41 -10.54 17.94 3.81
C SER A 41 -9.43 17.20 3.08
N TYR A 42 -8.46 17.93 2.51
CA TYR A 42 -7.31 17.30 1.87
C TYR A 42 -6.59 16.36 2.83
N LYS A 43 -6.50 16.67 4.13
CA LYS A 43 -5.87 15.79 5.15
C LYS A 43 -6.53 14.41 5.23
N LYS A 44 -7.84 14.34 4.99
CA LYS A 44 -8.60 13.08 4.98
C LYS A 44 -8.44 12.35 3.65
N LEU A 45 -8.37 13.09 2.55
CA LEU A 45 -8.16 12.56 1.20
C LEU A 45 -6.73 11.99 1.04
N SER A 46 -5.74 12.70 1.57
CA SER A 46 -4.32 12.34 1.57
C SER A 46 -3.95 11.31 2.63
N LYS A 47 -4.92 10.75 3.37
CA LYS A 47 -4.61 9.71 4.35
C LYS A 47 -4.28 8.43 3.59
N ASP A 48 -3.00 8.08 3.57
CA ASP A 48 -2.52 6.89 2.88
C ASP A 48 -3.06 5.61 3.55
N PRO A 49 -3.40 4.59 2.75
CA PRO A 49 -3.73 3.26 3.26
C PRO A 49 -2.57 2.62 4.02
N VAL A 50 -1.33 2.89 3.57
CA VAL A 50 -0.06 2.59 4.25
C VAL A 50 0.57 3.92 4.68
N SER A 51 0.63 4.18 5.97
CA SER A 51 1.06 5.46 6.54
C SER A 51 2.52 5.53 6.93
N THR A 52 3.26 4.41 6.86
CA THR A 52 4.70 4.36 7.18
C THR A 52 5.45 5.47 6.48
N ASN A 53 6.31 6.18 7.19
CA ASN A 53 7.08 7.32 6.72
C ASN A 53 8.43 7.41 7.45
N PHE A 54 9.22 8.43 7.11
CA PHE A 54 10.59 8.56 7.63
C PHE A 54 10.60 8.85 9.13
N GLU A 55 9.59 9.55 9.64
CA GLU A 55 9.40 9.83 11.05
C GLU A 55 9.10 8.57 11.88
N ASP A 56 8.71 7.46 11.23
CA ASP A 56 8.54 6.15 11.87
C ASP A 56 9.84 5.32 11.95
N THR A 57 10.96 5.86 11.45
CA THR A 57 12.28 5.18 11.46
C THR A 57 13.07 5.52 12.72
N ASN A 58 13.93 4.59 13.15
CA ASN A 58 14.96 4.90 14.15
C ASN A 58 16.22 5.43 13.45
N THR A 59 16.51 6.71 13.61
CA THR A 59 17.71 7.37 13.06
C THR A 59 18.94 7.27 13.96
N THR A 60 18.76 6.78 15.19
CA THR A 60 19.85 6.57 16.15
C THR A 60 20.32 5.12 16.10
N VAL A 61 21.48 4.93 15.46
CA VAL A 61 22.16 3.63 15.33
C VAL A 61 23.62 3.82 15.71
N ASP A 62 24.15 2.85 16.46
CA ASP A 62 25.49 2.85 17.05
C ASP A 62 26.57 2.23 16.14
N LEU A 63 26.20 1.82 14.93
CA LEU A 63 27.12 1.35 13.91
C LEU A 63 27.57 2.48 12.99
N ASP A 64 28.87 2.54 12.73
CA ASP A 64 29.45 3.44 11.74
C ASP A 64 28.92 3.13 10.32
N ASP A 65 28.88 4.15 9.45
CA ASP A 65 28.40 4.00 8.07
C ASP A 65 29.20 2.95 7.27
N ASN A 66 30.48 2.76 7.59
CA ASN A 66 31.39 1.81 6.93
C ASN A 66 31.44 0.43 7.61
N PHE A 67 30.65 0.21 8.67
CA PHE A 67 30.58 -1.08 9.33
C PHE A 67 30.10 -2.16 8.34
N GLY A 68 30.85 -3.26 8.24
CA GLY A 68 30.53 -4.37 7.35
C GLY A 68 31.05 -4.26 5.91
N ASP A 69 31.77 -3.20 5.55
CA ASP A 69 32.23 -2.99 4.16
C ASP A 69 33.29 -3.99 3.69
N GLU A 70 34.06 -4.55 4.63
CA GLU A 70 35.08 -5.58 4.35
C GLU A 70 34.58 -7.01 4.64
N ILE A 71 33.30 -7.16 5.01
CA ILE A 71 32.74 -8.45 5.38
C ILE A 71 32.25 -9.20 4.15
N THR A 72 32.54 -10.51 4.11
CA THR A 72 31.89 -11.43 3.17
C THR A 72 30.56 -11.89 3.74
N PHE A 73 29.47 -11.54 3.08
CA PHE A 73 28.11 -11.88 3.52
C PHE A 73 27.73 -13.29 3.08
N SER A 74 27.08 -14.04 3.98
CA SER A 74 26.43 -15.31 3.64
C SER A 74 25.15 -15.05 2.86
N ALA A 75 24.82 -15.91 1.90
CA ALA A 75 23.57 -15.77 1.16
C ALA A 75 22.35 -16.02 2.07
N LEU A 76 21.48 -15.02 2.22
CA LEU A 76 20.30 -15.08 3.10
C LEU A 76 19.31 -16.16 2.65
N CYS A 77 19.13 -16.29 1.34
CA CYS A 77 18.29 -17.28 0.68
C CYS A 77 18.71 -18.75 0.92
N LEU A 78 19.95 -19.00 1.37
CA LEU A 78 20.44 -20.33 1.74
C LEU A 78 20.23 -20.64 3.23
N GLN A 79 19.74 -19.68 4.01
CA GLN A 79 19.52 -19.88 5.44
C GLN A 79 18.28 -20.75 5.70
N PRO A 80 18.25 -21.48 6.83
CA PRO A 80 17.08 -22.27 7.21
C PRO A 80 15.82 -21.40 7.28
N ARG A 81 14.67 -21.99 6.94
CA ARG A 81 13.37 -21.33 7.07
C ARG A 81 12.54 -21.93 8.21
N ASP A 82 11.68 -21.11 8.80
CA ASP A 82 10.67 -21.55 9.76
C ASP A 82 9.42 -22.13 9.06
N THR A 83 8.38 -22.45 9.84
CA THR A 83 7.12 -23.01 9.32
C THR A 83 6.29 -22.01 8.51
N ASP A 84 6.53 -20.72 8.68
CA ASP A 84 5.86 -19.62 7.99
C ASP A 84 6.70 -19.12 6.81
N ASN A 85 7.74 -19.88 6.42
CA ASN A 85 8.66 -19.59 5.33
C ASN A 85 9.54 -18.33 5.57
N ASN A 86 9.71 -17.88 6.81
CA ASN A 86 10.64 -16.80 7.16
C ASN A 86 12.05 -17.35 7.35
N TYR A 87 13.08 -16.51 7.26
CA TYR A 87 14.46 -16.94 7.44
C TYR A 87 14.85 -16.97 8.91
N LYS A 88 15.37 -18.11 9.39
CA LYS A 88 15.95 -18.24 10.73
C LYS A 88 17.45 -17.96 10.66
N LEU A 89 17.86 -16.89 11.34
CA LEU A 89 19.25 -16.42 11.35
C LEU A 89 19.88 -16.61 12.73
N THR A 90 21.15 -16.96 12.76
CA THR A 90 22.01 -16.98 13.96
C THR A 90 22.97 -15.78 13.88
N PRO A 91 23.87 -15.55 14.85
CA PRO A 91 24.91 -14.55 14.70
C PRO A 91 25.65 -14.66 13.36
N GLY A 92 25.85 -13.52 12.70
CA GLY A 92 26.49 -13.48 11.39
C GLY A 92 26.03 -12.34 10.49
N TYR A 93 26.51 -12.38 9.24
CA TYR A 93 26.28 -11.38 8.22
C TYR A 93 25.62 -12.04 7.01
N TYR A 94 24.46 -11.52 6.59
CA TYR A 94 23.63 -12.10 5.54
C TYR A 94 23.26 -11.09 4.47
N GLU A 95 23.19 -11.53 3.22
CA GLU A 95 22.79 -10.70 2.08
C GLU A 95 21.91 -11.46 1.09
N PHE A 96 20.97 -10.75 0.46
CA PHE A 96 20.37 -11.16 -0.81
C PHE A 96 19.88 -9.95 -1.60
N GLU A 97 19.59 -10.16 -2.89
CA GLU A 97 18.81 -9.25 -3.70
C GLU A 97 17.36 -9.73 -3.74
N GLY A 98 16.49 -9.05 -3.00
CA GLY A 98 15.06 -9.37 -2.89
C GLY A 98 14.20 -8.58 -3.86
N MET A 99 13.05 -9.14 -4.23
CA MET A 99 11.97 -8.38 -4.87
C MET A 99 11.43 -7.35 -3.88
N SER A 100 11.17 -6.14 -4.37
CA SER A 100 10.53 -5.07 -3.59
C SER A 100 9.40 -4.40 -4.36
N PHE A 101 8.60 -3.60 -3.64
CA PHE A 101 7.37 -3.02 -4.18
C PHE A 101 7.19 -1.57 -3.76
N CYS A 102 6.82 -0.72 -4.72
CA CYS A 102 6.50 0.67 -4.47
C CYS A 102 5.15 0.81 -3.73
N LEU A 103 5.18 1.41 -2.55
CA LEU A 103 4.00 1.72 -1.71
C LEU A 103 3.61 3.20 -1.76
N LYS A 104 4.11 3.95 -2.74
CA LYS A 104 3.79 5.37 -2.91
C LYS A 104 3.81 5.76 -4.39
N ALA A 105 2.63 5.97 -4.95
CA ALA A 105 2.51 6.53 -6.29
C ALA A 105 2.68 8.05 -6.27
N GLY A 106 3.15 8.61 -7.37
CA GLY A 106 3.38 10.05 -7.52
C GLY A 106 4.61 10.56 -6.79
N THR A 107 5.62 9.70 -6.64
CA THR A 107 6.94 10.03 -6.08
C THR A 107 8.05 9.52 -6.97
N HIS A 108 9.27 10.00 -6.75
CA HIS A 108 10.44 9.59 -7.52
C HIS A 108 10.87 8.17 -7.16
N GLY A 109 11.41 7.43 -8.14
CA GLY A 109 12.07 6.16 -7.87
C GLY A 109 13.34 6.34 -7.02
N PRO A 110 13.86 5.26 -6.41
CA PRO A 110 15.11 5.33 -5.65
C PRO A 110 16.29 5.83 -6.50
N SER A 111 17.09 6.74 -5.94
CA SER A 111 18.32 7.24 -6.55
C SER A 111 19.58 6.63 -5.91
N GLU A 112 20.73 6.68 -6.61
CA GLU A 112 22.01 6.15 -6.08
C GLU A 112 22.50 6.85 -4.81
N GLY A 113 22.02 8.05 -4.51
CA GLY A 113 22.39 8.79 -3.30
C GLY A 113 21.41 8.60 -2.13
N ASP A 114 20.28 7.94 -2.34
CA ASP A 114 19.22 7.87 -1.33
C ASP A 114 19.60 6.92 -0.19
N GLY A 115 19.60 7.45 1.04
CA GLY A 115 19.57 6.65 2.25
C GLY A 115 18.19 6.07 2.51
N TYR A 116 18.15 4.81 2.94
CA TYR A 116 16.92 4.11 3.31
C TYR A 116 17.07 3.51 4.70
N LEU A 117 16.04 3.66 5.53
CA LEU A 117 15.97 3.08 6.86
C LEU A 117 14.81 2.11 6.99
N PHE A 118 14.92 1.19 7.94
CA PHE A 118 13.81 0.31 8.31
C PHE A 118 12.70 1.11 9.00
N ALA A 119 11.47 0.78 8.63
CA ALA A 119 10.28 1.06 9.42
C ALA A 119 9.26 -0.08 9.27
N PRO A 120 8.39 -0.31 10.27
CA PRO A 120 7.32 -1.29 10.16
C PRO A 120 6.25 -0.86 9.16
N VAL A 121 5.50 -1.84 8.64
CA VAL A 121 4.26 -1.54 7.92
C VAL A 121 3.23 -0.95 8.88
N LEU A 122 2.73 0.25 8.59
CA LEU A 122 1.74 0.97 9.40
C LEU A 122 0.57 1.42 8.53
N GLY A 123 -0.60 1.52 9.12
CA GLY A 123 -1.76 2.18 8.52
C GLY A 123 -2.99 1.29 8.42
N LYS A 124 -4.06 1.82 7.81
CA LYS A 124 -5.37 1.13 7.80
C LYS A 124 -5.38 -0.16 6.98
N LYS A 125 -4.40 -0.34 6.09
CA LYS A 125 -4.30 -1.50 5.19
C LYS A 125 -3.05 -2.33 5.44
N GLU A 126 -2.35 -2.11 6.56
CA GLU A 126 -1.19 -2.87 7.01
C GLU A 126 -1.37 -4.39 6.87
N ALA A 127 -2.36 -4.96 7.57
CA ALA A 127 -2.61 -6.41 7.53
C ALA A 127 -2.93 -6.96 6.12
N ILE A 128 -3.45 -6.13 5.20
CA ILE A 128 -3.71 -6.55 3.81
C ILE A 128 -2.41 -6.54 3.01
N VAL A 129 -1.58 -5.51 3.18
CA VAL A 129 -0.29 -5.40 2.49
C VAL A 129 0.64 -6.54 2.93
N ILE A 130 0.75 -6.78 4.23
CA ILE A 130 1.53 -7.91 4.77
C ILE A 130 1.00 -9.23 4.20
N ALA A 131 -0.32 -9.45 4.19
CA ALA A 131 -0.89 -10.68 3.65
C ALA A 131 -0.63 -10.87 2.14
N ILE A 132 -0.68 -9.79 1.34
CA ILE A 132 -0.33 -9.85 -0.08
C ILE A 132 1.11 -10.31 -0.25
N LEU A 133 2.05 -9.69 0.47
CA LEU A 133 3.47 -9.97 0.33
C LEU A 133 3.81 -11.39 0.82
N LYS A 134 3.31 -11.79 2.00
CA LYS A 134 3.50 -13.14 2.54
C LYS A 134 2.93 -14.23 1.65
N ASN A 135 1.68 -14.07 1.21
CA ASN A 135 1.05 -15.09 0.37
C ASN A 135 1.70 -15.14 -1.03
N TYR A 136 2.19 -14.01 -1.54
CA TYR A 136 2.90 -13.98 -2.82
C TYR A 136 4.14 -14.89 -2.84
N GLU A 137 4.82 -15.08 -1.70
CA GLU A 137 5.96 -16.01 -1.58
C GLU A 137 5.60 -17.46 -1.91
N ALA A 138 4.33 -17.85 -1.75
CA ALA A 138 3.82 -19.17 -2.08
C ALA A 138 3.20 -19.26 -3.49
N HIS A 139 3.18 -18.15 -4.25
CA HIS A 139 2.52 -18.03 -5.55
C HIS A 139 3.48 -17.57 -6.66
N PRO A 140 4.49 -18.40 -7.02
CA PRO A 140 5.47 -18.06 -8.04
C PRO A 140 4.88 -17.90 -9.45
N GLU A 141 3.64 -18.34 -9.67
CA GLU A 141 2.93 -18.16 -10.93
C GLU A 141 2.37 -16.74 -11.13
N ILE A 142 2.31 -15.93 -10.06
CA ILE A 142 1.87 -14.54 -10.13
C ILE A 142 3.09 -13.68 -10.50
N ALA A 143 2.97 -12.82 -11.51
CA ALA A 143 4.07 -11.92 -11.84
C ALA A 143 4.21 -10.78 -10.81
N GLN A 144 5.45 -10.34 -10.54
CA GLN A 144 5.71 -9.20 -9.65
C GLN A 144 4.92 -7.94 -10.06
N GLN A 145 4.76 -7.71 -11.36
CA GLN A 145 3.98 -6.58 -11.88
C GLN A 145 2.51 -6.64 -11.43
N GLU A 146 1.90 -7.82 -11.35
CA GLU A 146 0.52 -7.97 -10.90
C GLU A 146 0.37 -7.62 -9.42
N VAL A 147 1.34 -8.02 -8.60
CA VAL A 147 1.39 -7.66 -7.18
C VAL A 147 1.59 -6.15 -7.02
N GLN A 148 2.49 -5.55 -7.81
CA GLN A 148 2.69 -4.09 -7.82
C GLN A 148 1.41 -3.33 -8.18
N LEU A 149 0.68 -3.77 -9.22
CA LEU A 149 -0.61 -3.19 -9.59
C LEU A 149 -1.65 -3.35 -8.48
N LEU A 150 -1.68 -4.49 -7.79
CA LEU A 150 -2.61 -4.71 -6.69
C LEU A 150 -2.31 -3.78 -5.50
N LEU A 151 -1.04 -3.62 -5.14
CA LEU A 151 -0.61 -2.69 -4.09
C LEU A 151 -0.95 -1.25 -4.47
N TRP A 152 -0.69 -0.85 -5.72
CA TRP A 152 -1.07 0.47 -6.21
C TRP A 152 -2.57 0.70 -6.26
N ALA A 153 -3.38 -0.32 -6.58
CA ALA A 153 -4.83 -0.22 -6.49
C ALA A 153 -5.30 0.04 -5.04
N ILE A 154 -4.64 -0.58 -4.06
CA ILE A 154 -4.90 -0.34 -2.64
C ILE A 154 -4.51 1.09 -2.26
N ILE A 155 -3.31 1.56 -2.64
CA ILE A 155 -2.81 2.92 -2.39
C ILE A 155 -3.76 3.97 -3.01
N ALA A 156 -4.16 3.76 -4.26
CA ALA A 156 -5.17 4.56 -4.96
C ALA A 156 -6.58 4.39 -4.38
N LYS A 157 -6.78 3.58 -3.33
CA LYS A 157 -8.06 3.33 -2.64
C LYS A 157 -9.14 2.78 -3.59
N THR A 158 -8.77 2.10 -4.66
CA THR A 158 -9.70 1.54 -5.64
C THR A 158 -10.49 0.40 -5.01
N LYS A 159 -11.80 0.37 -5.24
CA LYS A 159 -12.66 -0.69 -4.69
C LYS A 159 -12.37 -2.01 -5.41
N PHE A 160 -12.28 -3.11 -4.67
CA PHE A 160 -12.11 -4.45 -5.25
C PHE A 160 -13.14 -4.75 -6.34
N SER A 161 -14.42 -4.38 -6.13
CA SER A 161 -15.49 -4.59 -7.12
C SER A 161 -15.27 -3.87 -8.45
N LYS A 162 -14.42 -2.83 -8.46
CA LYS A 162 -14.09 -2.01 -9.63
C LYS A 162 -12.80 -2.40 -10.33
N LEU A 163 -12.01 -3.32 -9.77
CA LEU A 163 -10.79 -3.81 -10.42
C LEU A 163 -11.12 -4.63 -11.67
N SER A 164 -10.16 -4.70 -12.59
CA SER A 164 -10.21 -5.59 -13.76
C SER A 164 -10.29 -7.06 -13.33
N THR A 165 -10.81 -7.92 -14.22
CA THR A 165 -10.93 -9.36 -13.93
C THR A 165 -9.58 -10.01 -13.59
N PRO A 166 -8.48 -9.76 -14.32
CA PRO A 166 -7.18 -10.33 -13.97
C PRO A 166 -6.75 -9.94 -12.55
N LEU A 167 -6.84 -8.65 -12.20
CA LEU A 167 -6.40 -8.17 -10.89
C LEU A 167 -7.29 -8.66 -9.75
N LYS A 168 -8.59 -8.90 -10.00
CA LYS A 168 -9.48 -9.58 -9.04
C LYS A 168 -9.04 -11.01 -8.79
N LEU A 169 -8.59 -11.73 -9.82
CA LEU A 169 -8.08 -13.10 -9.68
C LEU A 169 -6.79 -13.12 -8.86
N THR A 170 -5.83 -12.23 -9.16
CA THR A 170 -4.61 -12.05 -8.38
C THR A 170 -4.93 -11.77 -6.91
N ALA A 171 -5.80 -10.80 -6.64
CA ALA A 171 -6.23 -10.49 -5.28
C ALA A 171 -6.94 -11.67 -4.59
N SER A 172 -7.74 -12.45 -5.32
CA SER A 172 -8.47 -13.60 -4.74
C SER A 172 -7.58 -14.79 -4.44
N LYS A 173 -6.40 -14.89 -5.08
CA LYS A 173 -5.37 -15.86 -4.71
C LYS A 173 -4.63 -15.43 -3.44
N LEU A 174 -4.34 -14.12 -3.32
CA LEU A 174 -3.48 -13.58 -2.26
C LEU A 174 -4.22 -13.16 -0.99
N LEU A 175 -5.55 -13.02 -1.02
CA LEU A 175 -6.32 -12.49 0.09
C LEU A 175 -7.54 -13.37 0.42
N ASN A 176 -7.87 -13.42 1.71
CA ASN A 176 -9.09 -14.08 2.16
C ASN A 176 -10.34 -13.23 1.94
N ALA A 177 -11.52 -13.83 2.10
CA ALA A 177 -12.82 -13.19 1.83
C ALA A 177 -13.05 -11.91 2.69
N GLU A 178 -12.61 -11.91 3.94
CA GLU A 178 -12.75 -10.74 4.82
C GLU A 178 -11.87 -9.57 4.34
N GLN A 179 -10.62 -9.87 3.98
CA GLN A 179 -9.67 -8.89 3.44
C GLN A 179 -10.21 -8.30 2.13
N LEU A 180 -10.68 -9.14 1.20
CA LEU A 180 -11.31 -8.70 -0.05
C LEU A 180 -12.55 -7.81 0.19
N LEU A 181 -13.42 -8.19 1.12
CA LEU A 181 -14.59 -7.39 1.48
C LEU A 181 -14.18 -6.03 2.04
N SER A 182 -13.11 -5.99 2.84
CA SER A 182 -12.59 -4.76 3.42
C SER A 182 -12.03 -3.78 2.36
N LEU A 183 -11.60 -4.27 1.19
CA LEU A 183 -11.14 -3.43 0.07
C LEU A 183 -12.30 -2.70 -0.63
N ASN A 184 -13.54 -3.12 -0.41
CA ASN A 184 -14.73 -2.39 -0.90
C ASN A 184 -15.19 -1.27 0.06
N LYS A 185 -14.65 -1.22 1.29
CA LYS A 185 -15.03 -0.23 2.31
C LYS A 185 -14.32 1.11 2.02
N GLY A 186 -15.08 2.15 1.67
CA GLY A 186 -14.54 3.48 1.41
C GLY A 186 -15.60 4.52 1.01
N ILE A 187 -15.46 5.75 1.51
CA ILE A 187 -16.46 6.83 1.38
C ILE A 187 -16.28 7.71 0.14
N ILE A 188 -15.17 7.60 -0.60
CA ILE A 188 -14.82 8.53 -1.68
C ILE A 188 -15.90 8.57 -2.77
N GLY A 189 -16.52 7.43 -3.09
CA GLY A 189 -17.55 7.35 -4.13
C GLY A 189 -18.88 8.07 -3.85
N PHE A 190 -19.04 8.71 -2.69
CA PHE A 190 -20.26 9.46 -2.32
C PHE A 190 -20.05 10.97 -2.24
N VAL A 191 -18.84 11.47 -2.55
CA VAL A 191 -18.50 12.90 -2.47
C VAL A 191 -18.55 13.52 -3.87
N PRO A 192 -19.24 14.67 -4.06
CA PRO A 192 -19.19 15.41 -5.32
C PRO A 192 -17.76 15.84 -5.68
N GLU A 193 -17.41 15.71 -6.96
CA GLU A 193 -16.09 16.08 -7.50
C GLU A 193 -15.69 17.53 -7.19
N SER A 194 -16.66 18.46 -7.25
CA SER A 194 -16.43 19.87 -6.90
C SER A 194 -15.99 20.09 -5.46
N ALA A 195 -16.48 19.30 -4.51
CA ALA A 195 -16.08 19.36 -3.11
C ALA A 195 -14.66 18.80 -2.91
N VAL A 196 -14.31 17.73 -3.65
CA VAL A 196 -12.96 17.16 -3.66
C VAL A 196 -11.96 18.17 -4.24
N GLN A 197 -12.27 18.79 -5.38
CA GLN A 197 -11.39 19.76 -6.03
C GLN A 197 -11.15 20.98 -5.15
N LYS A 198 -12.20 21.50 -4.49
CA LYS A 198 -12.07 22.60 -3.52
C LYS A 198 -11.20 22.19 -2.33
N ALA A 199 -11.28 20.96 -1.85
CA ALA A 199 -10.41 20.50 -0.77
C ALA A 199 -8.94 20.41 -1.21
N ILE A 200 -8.68 19.88 -2.41
CA ILE A 200 -7.34 19.74 -2.99
C ILE A 200 -6.69 21.11 -3.23
N SER A 201 -7.43 22.13 -3.68
CA SER A 201 -6.86 23.46 -3.95
C SER A 201 -6.27 24.17 -2.73
N HIS A 202 -6.56 23.69 -1.51
CA HIS A 202 -6.00 24.20 -0.25
C HIS A 202 -4.85 23.33 0.28
N ALA A 203 -4.45 22.28 -0.43
CA ALA A 203 -3.35 21.39 -0.05
C ALA A 203 -2.00 21.95 -0.55
N PRO A 204 -0.87 21.58 0.07
CA PRO A 204 0.46 21.84 -0.49
C PRO A 204 0.65 21.17 -1.87
N PRO A 205 1.49 21.73 -2.78
CA PRO A 205 1.65 21.21 -4.14
C PRO A 205 1.98 19.72 -4.22
N THR A 206 2.88 19.22 -3.37
CA THR A 206 3.26 17.80 -3.32
C THR A 206 2.08 16.89 -2.96
N ILE A 207 1.20 17.34 -2.06
CA ILE A 207 -0.01 16.61 -1.68
C ILE A 207 -1.06 16.67 -2.81
N GLN A 208 -1.15 17.79 -3.54
CA GLN A 208 -2.02 17.90 -4.71
C GLN A 208 -1.61 16.88 -5.77
N THR A 209 -0.33 16.83 -6.12
CA THR A 209 0.23 15.89 -7.11
C THR A 209 -0.09 14.44 -6.75
N VAL A 210 0.14 14.04 -5.49
CA VAL A 210 -0.16 12.68 -5.03
C VAL A 210 -1.66 12.36 -5.17
N ILE A 211 -2.55 13.24 -4.71
CA ILE A 211 -4.01 13.01 -4.80
C ILE A 211 -4.47 12.93 -6.27
N GLU A 212 -3.96 13.80 -7.14
CA GLU A 212 -4.28 13.78 -8.57
C GLU A 212 -3.83 12.48 -9.25
N ILE A 213 -2.62 12.02 -8.93
CA ILE A 213 -2.09 10.75 -9.45
C ILE A 213 -2.94 9.57 -8.95
N GLU A 214 -3.25 9.51 -7.65
CA GLU A 214 -4.14 8.46 -7.11
C GLU A 214 -5.52 8.46 -7.80
N ASN A 215 -6.09 9.63 -8.10
CA ASN A 215 -7.37 9.72 -8.78
C ASN A 215 -7.29 9.26 -10.24
N LYS A 216 -6.23 9.64 -10.96
CA LYS A 216 -5.99 9.15 -12.33
C LYS A 216 -5.79 7.64 -12.36
N MET A 217 -4.97 7.10 -11.45
CA MET A 217 -4.76 5.65 -11.31
C MET A 217 -6.07 4.92 -11.00
N ARG A 218 -6.91 5.47 -10.11
CA ARG A 218 -8.24 4.90 -9.85
C ARG A 218 -9.04 4.79 -11.15
N GLY A 219 -9.11 5.86 -11.95
CA GLY A 219 -9.79 5.83 -13.25
C GLY A 219 -9.24 4.75 -14.20
N MET A 220 -7.92 4.57 -14.25
CA MET A 220 -7.27 3.51 -15.04
C MET A 220 -7.63 2.10 -14.55
N PHE A 221 -7.66 1.88 -13.23
CA PHE A 221 -8.07 0.59 -12.68
C PHE A 221 -9.55 0.29 -12.97
N GLU A 222 -10.42 1.30 -12.90
CA GLU A 222 -11.85 1.15 -13.17
C GLU A 222 -12.15 0.93 -14.65
N SER A 223 -11.34 1.48 -15.56
CA SER A 223 -11.49 1.23 -17.00
C SER A 223 -11.05 -0.19 -17.37
N GLY A 224 -10.01 -0.70 -16.70
CA GLY A 224 -9.45 -2.03 -16.97
C GLY A 224 -8.74 -2.15 -18.32
N LEU A 225 -8.45 -1.03 -18.98
CA LEU A 225 -7.84 -0.99 -20.31
C LEU A 225 -6.35 -0.64 -20.29
N SER A 226 -5.83 -0.20 -19.14
CA SER A 226 -4.46 0.30 -19.04
C SER A 226 -3.42 -0.81 -18.86
N THR A 227 -2.26 -0.65 -19.49
CA THR A 227 -1.12 -1.56 -19.33
C THR A 227 -0.31 -1.25 -18.08
N TYR A 228 0.59 -2.17 -17.70
CA TYR A 228 1.51 -1.95 -16.60
C TYR A 228 2.37 -0.70 -16.78
N GLU A 229 2.92 -0.52 -17.98
CA GLU A 229 3.83 0.57 -18.33
C GLU A 229 3.11 1.92 -18.24
N GLU A 230 1.82 1.98 -18.57
CA GLU A 230 1.01 3.18 -18.40
C GLU A 230 0.80 3.50 -16.91
N PHE A 231 0.59 2.50 -16.06
CA PHE A 231 0.53 2.70 -14.61
C PHE A 231 1.87 3.17 -14.06
N GLU A 232 2.98 2.55 -14.49
CA GLU A 232 4.32 2.87 -14.05
C GLU A 232 4.71 4.30 -14.44
N ALA A 233 4.48 4.69 -15.70
CA ALA A 233 4.76 6.03 -16.18
C ALA A 233 3.99 7.13 -15.41
N LEU A 234 2.81 6.79 -14.89
CA LEU A 234 2.03 7.71 -14.04
C LEU A 234 2.48 7.68 -12.57
N ALA A 235 2.82 6.51 -12.04
CA ALA A 235 3.12 6.31 -10.63
C ALA A 235 4.53 6.77 -10.23
N ILE A 236 5.47 6.85 -11.18
CA ILE A 236 6.88 7.16 -10.92
C ILE A 236 7.24 8.51 -11.54
N LEU A 237 7.60 9.47 -10.68
CA LEU A 237 8.07 10.76 -11.15
C LEU A 237 9.48 10.64 -11.71
N GLY A 238 9.70 11.20 -12.90
CA GLY A 238 11.03 11.29 -13.50
C GLY A 238 11.94 12.26 -12.76
N GLY A 239 13.26 12.06 -12.88
CA GLY A 239 14.28 12.86 -12.22
C GLY A 239 14.53 12.47 -10.75
N ALA A 240 15.43 13.18 -10.09
CA ALA A 240 15.79 12.93 -8.69
C ALA A 240 14.85 13.65 -7.72
N ALA A 241 14.51 12.99 -6.61
CA ALA A 241 13.78 13.65 -5.53
C ALA A 241 14.60 14.79 -4.91
N PRO A 242 13.95 15.84 -4.39
CA PRO A 242 14.62 16.83 -3.56
C PRO A 242 15.25 16.18 -2.34
N VAL A 243 16.49 16.57 -2.03
CA VAL A 243 17.19 16.13 -0.82
C VAL A 243 16.51 16.74 0.40
N THR A 244 16.10 15.92 1.36
CA THR A 244 15.45 16.40 2.60
C THR A 244 16.20 16.00 3.87
N ASN A 245 16.92 14.88 3.87
CA ASN A 245 17.70 14.40 5.01
C ASN A 245 19.08 13.90 4.55
N SER A 246 19.98 14.82 4.23
CA SER A 246 21.32 14.53 3.67
C SER A 246 22.25 13.74 4.59
N GLU A 247 21.97 13.73 5.90
CA GLU A 247 22.77 13.01 6.90
C GLU A 247 22.59 11.49 6.82
N ILE A 248 21.47 11.03 6.25
CA ILE A 248 21.21 9.60 6.06
C ILE A 248 21.75 9.19 4.70
N LYS A 249 22.92 8.59 4.71
CA LYS A 249 23.60 8.11 3.51
C LYS A 249 23.01 6.78 3.03
N ARG A 250 23.22 6.48 1.75
CA ARG A 250 22.96 5.16 1.19
C ARG A 250 23.69 4.08 1.99
N GLY A 251 22.99 2.99 2.30
CA GLY A 251 23.55 1.88 3.08
C GLY A 251 23.68 2.16 4.58
N ARG A 252 23.06 3.22 5.10
CA ARG A 252 22.97 3.45 6.54
C ARG A 252 22.31 2.24 7.22
N TRP A 253 22.95 1.71 8.26
CA TRP A 253 22.37 0.69 9.12
C TRP A 253 21.17 1.21 9.89
N SER A 254 20.14 0.38 10.00
CA SER A 254 18.96 0.56 10.86
C SER A 254 18.94 -0.54 11.92
N LEU A 255 18.56 -0.21 13.15
CA LEU A 255 18.30 -1.20 14.18
C LEU A 255 16.87 -1.73 14.03
N HIS A 256 16.73 -3.05 13.83
CA HIS A 256 15.44 -3.74 13.83
C HIS A 256 14.96 -3.96 15.28
N PRO A 257 13.65 -3.94 15.56
CA PRO A 257 13.10 -4.19 16.90
C PRO A 257 13.53 -5.53 17.52
N ASP A 258 13.85 -6.53 16.70
CA ASP A 258 14.33 -7.84 17.15
C ASP A 258 15.84 -7.86 17.48
N GLY A 259 16.49 -6.70 17.46
CA GLY A 259 17.88 -6.50 17.93
C GLY A 259 18.97 -6.71 16.88
N TYR A 260 18.64 -7.16 15.68
CA TYR A 260 19.57 -7.21 14.55
C TYR A 260 19.62 -5.89 13.78
N TYR A 261 20.62 -5.72 12.93
CA TYR A 261 20.79 -4.54 12.10
C TYR A 261 20.48 -4.88 10.64
N ILE A 262 19.88 -3.94 9.93
CA ILE A 262 19.48 -4.10 8.52
C ILE A 262 19.79 -2.84 7.72
N ARG A 263 20.23 -2.99 6.47
CA ARG A 263 20.40 -1.87 5.54
C ARG A 263 19.95 -2.23 4.12
N TYR A 264 19.54 -1.20 3.38
CA TYR A 264 18.91 -1.35 2.08
C TYR A 264 19.70 -0.62 0.98
N PHE A 265 19.80 -1.29 -0.17
CA PHE A 265 20.37 -0.73 -1.40
C PHE A 265 19.39 -0.97 -2.56
N PRO A 266 18.36 -0.12 -2.71
CA PRO A 266 17.43 -0.25 -3.82
C PRO A 266 18.11 -0.06 -5.18
N SER A 267 17.65 -0.81 -6.18
CA SER A 267 18.01 -0.64 -7.59
C SER A 267 16.70 -0.55 -8.39
N GLY A 268 16.21 0.68 -8.53
CA GLY A 268 14.79 0.90 -8.80
C GLY A 268 13.92 0.44 -7.62
N TYR A 269 12.60 0.45 -7.81
CA TYR A 269 11.65 0.09 -6.76
C TYR A 269 11.29 -1.40 -6.71
N SER A 270 11.64 -2.14 -7.76
CA SER A 270 11.29 -3.55 -7.91
C SER A 270 12.34 -4.50 -7.34
N LYS A 271 13.53 -3.99 -6.99
CA LYS A 271 14.64 -4.78 -6.48
C LYS A 271 15.35 -4.04 -5.38
N THR A 272 15.70 -4.74 -4.32
CA THR A 272 16.46 -4.18 -3.21
C THR A 272 17.45 -5.21 -2.71
N ARG A 273 18.73 -4.83 -2.71
CA ARG A 273 19.74 -5.61 -2.01
C ARG A 273 19.63 -5.29 -0.52
N VAL A 274 19.45 -6.32 0.29
CA VAL A 274 19.27 -6.24 1.73
C VAL A 274 20.48 -6.89 2.38
N GLN A 275 21.08 -6.20 3.34
CA GLN A 275 22.12 -6.76 4.19
C GLN A 275 21.67 -6.75 5.64
N ILE A 276 21.93 -7.84 6.34
CA ILE A 276 21.53 -8.08 7.72
C ILE A 276 22.78 -8.45 8.52
N TYR A 277 22.91 -7.87 9.71
CA TYR A 277 23.90 -8.25 10.70
C TYR A 277 23.19 -8.66 12.00
N VAL A 278 23.39 -9.91 12.41
CA VAL A 278 22.89 -10.46 13.68
C VAL A 278 24.06 -10.50 14.67
N PRO A 279 24.01 -9.71 15.76
CA PRO A 279 25.07 -9.70 16.77
C PRO A 279 25.23 -11.03 17.52
N GLU A 280 26.45 -11.30 18.01
CA GLU A 280 26.79 -12.46 18.85
C GLU A 280 26.00 -12.54 20.17
N THR A 281 25.41 -11.43 20.61
CA THR A 281 24.56 -11.36 21.80
C THR A 281 23.16 -11.96 21.59
N ILE A 282 22.80 -12.31 20.35
CA ILE A 282 21.49 -12.84 19.99
C ILE A 282 21.63 -14.28 19.51
N GLU A 283 20.99 -15.23 20.19
CA GLU A 283 21.09 -16.66 19.83
C GLU A 283 20.50 -16.95 18.44
N SER A 284 19.30 -16.42 18.15
CA SER A 284 18.68 -16.49 16.83
C SER A 284 17.57 -15.46 16.67
N VAL A 285 17.29 -15.09 15.42
CA VAL A 285 16.19 -14.21 15.03
C VAL A 285 15.42 -14.81 13.85
N ILE A 286 14.17 -14.40 13.70
CA ILE A 286 13.36 -14.70 12.51
C ILE A 286 13.29 -13.43 11.67
N TYR A 287 13.90 -13.45 10.50
CA TYR A 287 13.82 -12.38 9.52
C TYR A 287 12.64 -12.62 8.57
N ASN A 288 11.77 -11.63 8.48
CA ASN A 288 10.64 -11.62 7.56
C ASN A 288 10.52 -10.26 6.86
N GLY A 289 11.02 -10.19 5.62
CA GLY A 289 10.97 -8.97 4.83
C GLY A 289 9.56 -8.48 4.52
N SER A 290 8.54 -9.34 4.54
CA SER A 290 7.15 -8.94 4.26
C SER A 290 6.54 -8.01 5.33
N ASP A 291 7.19 -7.87 6.49
CA ASP A 291 6.80 -6.94 7.56
C ASP A 291 7.63 -5.63 7.53
N ASP A 292 8.58 -5.53 6.60
CA ASP A 292 9.56 -4.44 6.52
C ASP A 292 9.25 -3.47 5.38
N ILE A 293 9.44 -2.18 5.65
CA ILE A 293 9.50 -1.14 4.62
C ILE A 293 10.85 -0.46 4.68
N ALA A 294 11.55 -0.45 3.54
CA ALA A 294 12.67 0.45 3.32
C ALA A 294 12.11 1.84 3.02
N VAL A 295 12.26 2.76 3.96
CA VAL A 295 11.75 4.13 3.87
C VAL A 295 12.87 5.07 3.46
N PRO A 296 12.67 5.90 2.43
CA PRO A 296 13.69 6.84 1.99
C PRO A 296 13.83 7.99 2.98
N ALA A 297 15.06 8.39 3.24
CA ALA A 297 15.38 9.63 3.91
C ALA A 297 14.94 10.85 3.08
N ASN A 298 15.00 10.73 1.76
CA ASN A 298 14.41 11.70 0.84
C ASN A 298 12.90 11.45 0.72
N THR A 299 12.08 12.23 1.42
CA THR A 299 10.62 12.00 1.52
C THR A 299 9.86 12.16 0.20
N GLY A 300 10.50 12.68 -0.84
CA GLY A 300 10.02 12.70 -2.23
C GLY A 300 10.25 11.41 -3.02
N SER A 301 11.01 10.45 -2.47
CA SER A 301 11.27 9.13 -3.07
C SER A 301 10.26 8.08 -2.60
N GLN A 302 10.25 6.92 -3.25
CA GLN A 302 9.32 5.82 -2.98
C GLN A 302 9.65 5.05 -1.70
N ARG A 303 8.60 4.66 -0.96
CA ARG A 303 8.67 3.67 0.12
C ARG A 303 8.60 2.28 -0.49
N LEU A 304 9.48 1.37 -0.06
CA LEU A 304 9.63 0.07 -0.68
C LEU A 304 9.27 -1.05 0.31
N ALA A 305 8.15 -1.72 0.07
CA ALA A 305 7.87 -2.98 0.76
C ALA A 305 8.89 -4.04 0.35
N GLN A 306 9.37 -4.82 1.31
CA GLN A 306 10.27 -5.95 1.05
C GLN A 306 9.47 -7.27 1.02
N CYS A 307 10.10 -8.36 0.57
CA CYS A 307 9.58 -9.72 0.70
C CYS A 307 10.73 -10.73 0.72
N ASN A 308 10.46 -12.00 1.04
CA ASN A 308 11.51 -13.01 1.15
C ASN A 308 11.87 -13.69 -0.18
N ILE A 309 11.35 -13.20 -1.31
CA ILE A 309 11.60 -13.77 -2.64
C ILE A 309 12.86 -13.14 -3.25
N PRO A 310 13.90 -13.92 -3.54
CA PRO A 310 15.09 -13.40 -4.20
C PRO A 310 14.80 -13.13 -5.69
N VAL A 311 15.45 -12.11 -6.26
CA VAL A 311 15.37 -11.78 -7.70
C VAL A 311 15.97 -12.89 -8.56
N LYS A 312 16.98 -13.58 -8.04
CA LYS A 312 17.61 -14.75 -8.66
C LYS A 312 17.55 -15.91 -7.71
N ILE A 313 17.36 -17.12 -8.23
CA ILE A 313 17.52 -18.33 -7.44
C ILE A 313 18.95 -18.34 -6.90
N CYS A 314 19.09 -18.66 -5.63
CA CYS A 314 20.39 -18.80 -5.02
C CYS A 314 20.94 -20.17 -5.32
N ASP A 315 22.10 -20.20 -5.96
CA ASP A 315 22.82 -21.43 -6.23
C ASP A 315 23.80 -21.71 -5.08
N ASN A 316 23.96 -22.99 -4.74
CA ASN A 316 24.97 -23.49 -3.80
C ASN A 316 26.33 -23.66 -4.48
#